data_AF-A0A538H205-F1
#
_entry.id   AF-A0A538H205-F1
#
_cell.length_a   1.000
_cell.length_b   1.000
_cell.length_c   1.000
_cell.angle_alpha   90.00
_cell.angle_beta   90.00
_cell.angle_gamma   90.00
#
_symmetry.space_group_name_H-M   'P 1'
#
loop_
_entity.id
_entity.type
_entity.pdbx_description
1 polymer ?
#
loop_
_entity_poly.entity_id
_entity_poly.type
_entity_poly.pdbx_seq_one_letter_code
_entity_poly.pdbx_strand_id
1 'polypeptide(L)'
;MRVGQVVEVRPAAEILATLDDDAATDSLPFMPEMLRFVGRRFTVSAQALKLCDTRSDGTGNRLFHDAVYLDDLRCDGSAHGGCQAGCRTLWRTAWLRPVSDDEPESDGEAAAAEFARRAHAATRRDERTYRCQATELGAASEAFPAGDRGRKYLREVRCGNVSTRRFLRVLARAVWRKLARTLRLHREIALWSSTKPAAATPLGLRTGELVRVKSRQEIAEALDANGRNRGLAFDWEMLPHCGRTYRVKDRVERFIDENTGTMIELKNECLILEGVVCSGDLSAGRWFCPRAIYPYWREDWLRRANGAGKAEA
;
A
#
# COMPACT_ATOMS: atom_id res chain seq x y z
N MET A 1 -0.97 -1.07 21.66
CA MET A 1 -1.63 0.18 21.21
C MET A 1 -2.94 -0.14 20.51
N ARG A 2 -3.95 0.74 20.56
CA ARG A 2 -5.30 0.48 20.02
C ARG A 2 -5.64 1.40 18.85
N VAL A 3 -6.50 0.94 17.94
CA VAL A 3 -7.05 1.78 16.85
C VAL A 3 -7.80 2.98 17.45
N GLY A 4 -7.58 4.16 16.90
CA GLY A 4 -8.12 5.43 17.37
C GLY A 4 -7.33 6.07 18.51
N GLN A 5 -6.33 5.39 19.08
CA GLN A 5 -5.47 5.97 20.10
C GLN A 5 -4.51 6.99 19.47
N VAL A 6 -4.39 8.17 20.07
CA VAL A 6 -3.33 9.13 19.73
C VAL A 6 -2.04 8.69 20.41
N VAL A 7 -0.96 8.64 19.64
CA VAL A 7 0.37 8.23 20.08
C VAL A 7 1.40 9.22 19.57
N GLU A 8 2.52 9.31 20.27
CA GLU A 8 3.68 10.09 19.87
C GLU A 8 4.75 9.16 19.32
N VAL A 9 5.39 9.56 18.22
CA VAL A 9 6.62 8.92 17.77
C VAL A 9 7.71 9.33 18.75
N ARG A 10 8.36 8.34 19.37
CA ARG A 10 9.38 8.58 20.38
C ARG A 10 10.51 9.49 19.86
N PRO A 11 11.21 10.22 20.73
CA PRO A 11 12.41 10.96 20.37
C PRO A 11 13.48 10.07 19.70
N ALA A 12 14.34 10.67 18.89
CA ALA A 12 15.40 10.00 18.15
C ALA A 12 16.29 9.13 19.04
N ALA A 13 16.68 9.62 20.22
CA ALA A 13 17.55 8.88 21.13
C ALA A 13 16.89 7.58 21.64
N GLU A 14 15.60 7.64 21.99
CA GLU A 14 14.83 6.49 22.43
C GLU A 14 14.66 5.47 21.30
N ILE A 15 14.32 5.93 20.09
CA ILE A 15 14.18 5.03 18.93
C ILE A 15 15.51 4.37 18.61
N LEU A 16 16.60 5.15 18.54
CA LEU A 16 17.93 4.65 18.22
C LEU A 16 18.35 3.51 19.16
N ALA A 17 18.00 3.60 20.44
CA ALA A 17 18.26 2.54 21.43
C ALA A 17 17.50 1.23 21.18
N THR A 18 16.42 1.27 20.39
CA THR A 18 15.65 0.07 19.98
C THR A 18 16.13 -0.56 18.68
N LEU A 19 17.06 0.08 17.97
CA LEU A 19 17.50 -0.36 16.63
C LEU A 19 18.76 -1.22 16.69
N ASP A 20 18.74 -2.31 15.93
CA ASP A 20 19.92 -3.10 15.58
C ASP A 20 20.83 -2.36 14.58
N ASP A 21 21.98 -2.97 14.25
CA ASP A 21 23.02 -2.40 13.36
C ASP A 21 22.50 -2.05 11.97
N ASP A 22 21.44 -2.70 11.53
CA ASP A 22 20.77 -2.45 10.25
C ASP A 22 19.62 -1.43 10.39
N ALA A 23 19.63 -0.60 11.44
CA ALA A 23 18.60 0.38 11.74
C ALA A 23 17.18 -0.22 11.79
N ALA A 24 17.03 -1.43 12.32
CA ALA A 24 15.76 -2.15 12.37
C ALA A 24 15.38 -2.62 13.78
N THR A 25 14.09 -2.89 13.97
CA THR A 25 13.56 -3.59 15.15
C THR A 25 12.73 -4.77 14.65
N ASP A 26 13.10 -5.98 15.07
CA ASP A 26 12.54 -7.24 14.57
C ASP A 26 12.54 -7.29 13.03
N SER A 27 13.70 -6.99 12.43
CA SER A 27 13.91 -6.90 10.97
C SER A 27 13.08 -5.86 10.21
N LEU A 28 12.20 -5.09 10.86
CA LEU A 28 11.49 -3.98 10.22
C LEU A 28 12.38 -2.73 10.25
N PRO A 29 12.84 -2.23 9.09
CA PRO A 29 13.71 -1.07 9.07
C PRO A 29 12.96 0.20 9.47
N PHE A 30 13.64 1.06 10.22
CA PHE A 30 13.30 2.46 10.35
C PHE A 30 13.93 3.23 9.19
N MET A 31 13.11 3.77 8.30
CA MET A 31 13.57 4.40 7.06
C MET A 31 13.81 5.91 7.26
N PRO A 32 14.76 6.53 6.53
CA PRO A 32 14.99 7.97 6.63
C PRO A 32 13.74 8.84 6.39
N GLU A 33 12.83 8.42 5.50
CA GLU A 33 11.56 9.11 5.23
C GLU A 33 10.65 9.20 6.47
N MET A 34 10.90 8.38 7.49
CA MET A 34 10.16 8.36 8.75
C MET A 34 10.69 9.39 9.77
N LEU A 35 11.93 9.88 9.62
CA LEU A 35 12.58 10.80 10.57
C LEU A 35 11.78 12.10 10.77
N ARG A 36 11.15 12.61 9.72
CA ARG A 36 10.31 13.83 9.77
C ARG A 36 9.06 13.72 10.67
N PHE A 37 8.79 12.53 11.18
CA PHE A 37 7.66 12.24 12.06
C PHE A 37 8.08 12.04 13.53
N VAL A 38 9.39 11.99 13.82
CA VAL A 38 9.92 11.88 15.19
C VAL A 38 9.43 13.03 16.07
N GLY A 39 9.05 12.73 17.31
CA GLY A 39 8.50 13.69 18.28
C GLY A 39 7.08 14.20 17.95
N ARG A 40 6.45 13.72 16.86
CA ARG A 40 5.12 14.18 16.44
C ARG A 40 4.04 13.17 16.85
N ARG A 41 2.83 13.69 17.02
CA ARG A 41 1.65 12.93 17.44
C ARG A 41 0.79 12.56 16.24
N PHE A 42 0.30 11.32 16.23
CA PHE A 42 -0.55 10.77 15.18
C PHE A 42 -1.60 9.83 15.76
N THR A 43 -2.64 9.55 15.00
CA THR A 43 -3.65 8.55 15.39
C THR A 43 -3.29 7.18 14.85
N VAL A 44 -3.39 6.14 15.69
CA VAL A 44 -3.31 4.75 15.23
C VAL A 44 -4.54 4.44 14.38
N SER A 45 -4.38 4.34 13.07
CA SER A 45 -5.50 4.07 12.16
C SER A 45 -5.83 2.58 12.01
N ALA A 46 -4.84 1.70 12.19
CA ALA A 46 -5.00 0.27 12.05
C ALA A 46 -3.87 -0.48 12.77
N GLN A 47 -4.18 -1.64 13.34
CA GLN A 47 -3.17 -2.61 13.77
C GLN A 47 -2.72 -3.43 12.57
N ALA A 48 -1.41 -3.58 12.37
CA ALA A 48 -0.87 -4.37 11.28
C ALA A 48 -0.79 -5.85 11.70
N LEU A 49 -1.92 -6.51 12.01
CA LEU A 49 -1.91 -7.91 12.44
C LEU A 49 -1.76 -8.88 11.26
N LYS A 50 -2.43 -8.55 10.15
CA LYS A 50 -2.51 -9.39 8.94
C LYS A 50 -2.27 -8.56 7.70
N LEU A 51 -1.08 -8.67 7.13
CA LEU A 51 -0.74 -7.99 5.89
C LEU A 51 -0.78 -8.95 4.72
N CYS A 52 -1.16 -8.46 3.54
CA CYS A 52 -1.04 -9.25 2.33
C CYS A 52 0.43 -9.38 1.94
N ASP A 53 0.79 -10.60 1.58
CA ASP A 53 2.04 -10.85 0.87
C ASP A 53 1.80 -10.69 -0.63
N THR A 54 2.56 -9.78 -1.21
CA THR A 54 2.62 -9.50 -2.65
C THR A 54 3.75 -10.30 -3.30
N ARG A 55 4.61 -10.96 -2.50
CA ARG A 55 5.57 -11.94 -2.98
C ARG A 55 4.86 -13.24 -3.36
N SER A 56 5.26 -13.81 -4.49
CA SER A 56 4.53 -14.88 -5.19
C SER A 56 4.65 -16.27 -4.54
N ASP A 57 5.24 -16.38 -3.36
CA ASP A 57 5.74 -17.63 -2.75
C ASP A 57 4.96 -18.09 -1.49
N GLY A 58 3.85 -17.45 -1.12
CA GLY A 58 3.16 -17.74 0.15
C GLY A 58 1.63 -17.87 0.15
N THR A 59 1.05 -18.01 1.36
CA THR A 59 -0.41 -18.10 1.63
C THR A 59 -1.20 -16.81 1.29
N GLY A 60 -0.51 -15.80 0.76
CA GLY A 60 -1.00 -14.46 0.49
C GLY A 60 -1.18 -13.58 1.74
N ASN A 61 -0.90 -14.07 2.96
CA ASN A 61 -0.92 -13.24 4.17
C ASN A 61 0.31 -13.51 5.07
N ARG A 62 0.70 -12.48 5.82
CA ARG A 62 1.81 -12.47 6.78
C ARG A 62 1.36 -11.98 8.15
N LEU A 63 1.69 -12.71 9.20
CA LEU A 63 1.35 -12.39 10.59
C LEU A 63 2.41 -11.46 11.15
N PHE A 64 1.98 -10.29 11.61
CA PHE A 64 2.85 -9.28 12.18
C PHE A 64 2.52 -9.12 13.66
N HIS A 65 3.56 -8.92 14.45
CA HIS A 65 3.50 -8.63 15.87
C HIS A 65 3.91 -7.19 16.13
N ASP A 66 3.27 -6.55 17.09
CA ASP A 66 3.67 -5.25 17.63
C ASP A 66 3.92 -4.17 16.58
N ALA A 67 3.12 -4.17 15.52
CA ALA A 67 3.17 -3.20 14.43
C ALA A 67 1.81 -2.55 14.19
N VAL A 68 1.82 -1.26 13.88
CA VAL A 68 0.63 -0.46 13.58
C VAL A 68 0.85 0.41 12.35
N TYR A 69 -0.26 0.89 11.79
CA TYR A 69 -0.30 2.04 10.91
C TYR A 69 -0.81 3.25 11.71
N LEU A 70 -0.11 4.37 11.59
CA LEU A 70 -0.57 5.66 12.10
C LEU A 70 -1.56 6.28 11.11
N ASP A 71 -1.66 7.60 10.99
CA ASP A 71 -2.46 8.29 9.96
C ASP A 71 -2.06 7.81 8.53
N ASP A 72 -2.47 8.49 7.45
CA ASP A 72 -2.03 8.10 6.10
C ASP A 72 -0.57 8.53 5.81
N LEU A 73 0.35 8.14 6.71
CA LEU A 73 1.78 8.42 6.61
C LEU A 73 2.43 7.48 5.60
N ARG A 74 2.93 8.07 4.51
CA ARG A 74 3.51 7.34 3.39
C ARG A 74 4.97 7.74 3.16
N CYS A 75 5.74 6.76 2.71
CA CYS A 75 7.09 6.94 2.22
C CYS A 75 7.02 7.74 0.90
N ASP A 76 7.83 8.79 0.79
CA ASP A 76 8.00 9.58 -0.44
C ASP A 76 9.19 9.10 -1.30
N GLY A 77 9.95 8.13 -0.79
CA GLY A 77 11.04 7.46 -1.49
C GLY A 77 12.28 8.33 -1.71
N SER A 78 12.37 9.51 -1.10
CA SER A 78 13.47 10.45 -1.34
C SER A 78 14.84 9.87 -0.97
N ALA A 79 14.91 8.99 0.03
CA ALA A 79 16.12 8.28 0.41
C ALA A 79 16.27 6.91 -0.28
N HIS A 80 15.24 6.45 -0.98
CA HIS A 80 15.21 5.17 -1.69
C HIS A 80 15.27 5.34 -3.21
N GLY A 81 16.19 6.20 -3.66
CA GLY A 81 16.42 6.44 -5.08
C GLY A 81 15.22 7.04 -5.80
N GLY A 82 14.34 7.75 -5.10
CA GLY A 82 13.10 8.32 -5.63
C GLY A 82 12.08 7.28 -6.06
N CYS A 83 11.92 6.20 -5.29
CA CYS A 83 10.87 5.20 -5.47
C CYS A 83 9.47 5.83 -5.29
N GLN A 84 8.58 5.67 -6.28
CA GLN A 84 7.27 6.35 -6.29
C GLN A 84 6.10 5.46 -5.87
N ALA A 85 6.37 4.33 -5.19
CA ALA A 85 5.31 3.40 -4.77
C ALA A 85 4.34 4.01 -3.74
N GLY A 86 4.77 5.02 -2.99
CA GLY A 86 3.92 5.70 -2.00
C GLY A 86 3.44 4.77 -0.88
N CYS A 87 4.28 3.79 -0.50
CA CYS A 87 3.94 2.77 0.49
C CYS A 87 3.61 3.41 1.84
N ARG A 88 2.56 2.90 2.48
CA ARG A 88 2.20 3.30 3.84
C ARG A 88 3.24 2.76 4.82
N THR A 89 3.67 3.61 5.76
CA THR A 89 4.74 3.30 6.72
C THR A 89 4.21 2.43 7.86
N LEU A 90 4.88 1.30 8.11
CA LEU A 90 4.65 0.46 9.29
C LEU A 90 5.46 1.01 10.47
N TRP A 91 4.88 0.94 11.66
CA TRP A 91 5.49 1.44 12.89
C TRP A 91 5.52 0.32 13.92
N ARG A 92 6.71 -0.06 14.39
CA ARG A 92 6.81 -0.89 15.60
C ARG A 92 6.29 -0.11 16.78
N THR A 93 5.54 -0.77 17.66
CA THR A 93 5.04 -0.15 18.89
C THR A 93 6.17 0.29 19.82
N ALA A 94 7.36 -0.33 19.70
CA ALA A 94 8.58 0.09 20.38
C ALA A 94 9.03 1.52 20.02
N TRP A 95 8.72 2.01 18.82
CA TRP A 95 9.06 3.37 18.36
C TRP A 95 8.04 4.43 18.78
N LEU A 96 7.00 4.01 19.48
CA LEU A 96 5.84 4.83 19.81
C LEU A 96 5.63 4.85 21.33
N ARG A 97 5.04 5.93 21.83
CA ARG A 97 4.55 6.01 23.22
C ARG A 97 3.13 6.58 23.27
N PRO A 98 2.31 6.18 24.25
CA PRO A 98 1.07 6.91 24.54
C PRO A 98 1.40 8.38 24.81
N VAL A 99 0.51 9.30 24.39
CA VAL A 99 0.67 10.72 24.72
C VAL A 99 0.54 10.88 26.25
N SER A 100 1.53 11.51 26.87
CA SER A 100 1.44 12.10 28.20
C SER A 100 1.35 13.63 28.11
N ASP A 101 0.98 14.28 29.20
CA ASP A 101 0.92 15.74 29.30
C ASP A 101 2.32 16.38 29.42
N ASP A 102 3.37 15.56 29.53
CA ASP A 102 4.75 16.03 29.61
C ASP A 102 5.19 16.62 28.26
N GLU A 103 5.99 17.69 28.32
CA GLU A 103 6.57 18.25 27.11
C GLU A 103 7.48 17.20 26.44
N PRO A 104 7.47 17.12 25.10
CA PRO A 104 8.36 16.21 24.38
C PRO A 104 9.81 16.60 24.71
N GLU A 105 10.51 15.71 25.41
CA GLU A 105 11.94 15.86 25.65
C GLU A 105 12.67 16.06 24.32
N SER A 106 13.40 17.17 24.20
CA SER A 106 14.16 17.46 22.99
C SER A 106 15.35 16.53 22.91
N ASP A 107 15.51 15.85 21.77
CA ASP A 107 16.70 15.07 21.48
C ASP A 107 17.97 15.93 21.62
N GLY A 108 19.03 15.33 22.16
CA GLY A 108 20.38 15.87 21.94
C GLY A 108 20.71 15.76 20.45
N GLU A 109 21.13 16.86 19.83
CA GLU A 109 21.43 16.98 18.39
C GLU A 109 22.33 15.84 17.85
N ALA A 110 23.27 15.36 18.68
CA ALA A 110 24.14 14.24 18.37
C ALA A 110 23.39 12.90 18.16
N ALA A 111 22.38 12.60 18.98
CA ALA A 111 21.60 11.36 18.85
C ALA A 111 20.74 11.37 17.59
N ALA A 112 20.14 12.53 17.26
CA ALA A 112 19.40 12.71 16.02
C ALA A 112 20.28 12.55 14.78
N ALA A 113 21.49 13.12 14.80
CA ALA A 113 22.46 12.98 13.71
C ALA A 113 22.95 11.53 13.53
N GLU A 114 23.25 10.83 14.64
CA GLU A 114 23.60 9.41 14.63
C GLU A 114 22.48 8.56 14.03
N PHE A 115 21.24 8.78 14.50
CA PHE A 115 20.09 8.04 14.04
C PHE A 115 19.84 8.25 12.55
N ALA A 116 19.89 9.50 12.08
CA ALA A 116 19.76 9.79 10.66
C ALA A 116 20.84 9.09 9.84
N ARG A 117 22.10 9.12 10.28
CA ARG A 117 23.22 8.46 9.59
C ARG A 117 23.00 6.95 9.48
N ARG A 118 22.62 6.27 10.57
CA ARG A 118 22.38 4.82 10.60
C ARG A 118 21.20 4.44 9.70
N ALA A 119 20.10 5.18 9.77
CA ALA A 119 18.94 4.95 8.91
C ALA A 119 19.27 5.13 7.42
N HIS A 120 20.08 6.14 7.07
CA HIS A 120 20.51 6.36 5.68
C HIS A 120 21.44 5.25 5.17
N ALA A 121 22.39 4.81 6.00
CA ALA A 121 23.31 3.72 5.65
C ALA A 121 22.57 2.39 5.38
N ALA A 122 21.47 2.15 6.10
CA ALA A 122 20.68 0.92 6.00
C ALA A 122 19.71 0.86 4.80
N THR A 123 19.64 1.90 3.96
CA THR A 123 18.71 1.98 2.80
C THR A 123 19.07 1.04 1.65
N ARG A 124 20.28 0.49 1.63
CA ARG A 124 20.80 -0.40 0.58
C ARG A 124 21.51 -1.60 1.17
N ARG A 125 21.36 -2.76 0.53
CA ARG A 125 22.16 -3.97 0.82
C ARG A 125 23.46 -3.98 0.00
N ASP A 126 23.36 -3.47 -1.23
CA ASP A 126 24.47 -3.35 -2.18
C ASP A 126 24.20 -2.17 -3.14
N GLU A 127 25.03 -2.00 -4.17
CA GLU A 127 24.89 -0.89 -5.13
C GLU A 127 23.54 -0.84 -5.85
N ARG A 128 22.89 -1.99 -6.10
CA ARG A 128 21.69 -2.14 -6.93
C ARG A 128 20.43 -2.53 -6.14
N THR A 129 20.61 -3.06 -4.93
CA THR A 129 19.54 -3.61 -4.10
C THR A 129 19.22 -2.67 -2.95
N TYR A 130 18.01 -2.13 -2.97
CA TYR A 130 17.46 -1.33 -1.89
C TYR A 130 16.88 -2.21 -0.78
N ARG A 131 16.90 -1.66 0.44
CA ARG A 131 16.27 -2.22 1.61
C ARG A 131 15.25 -1.23 2.15
N CYS A 132 13.98 -1.63 2.17
CA CYS A 132 12.89 -0.83 2.73
C CYS A 132 11.88 -1.75 3.43
N GLN A 133 10.88 -1.17 4.11
CA GLN A 133 9.88 -1.98 4.82
C GLN A 133 9.11 -2.95 3.92
N ALA A 134 8.96 -2.64 2.64
CA ALA A 134 8.26 -3.51 1.68
C ALA A 134 9.13 -4.71 1.27
N THR A 135 10.43 -4.52 1.05
CA THR A 135 11.36 -5.62 0.73
C THR A 135 11.60 -6.52 1.94
N GLU A 136 11.62 -5.93 3.15
CA GLU A 136 11.82 -6.65 4.41
C GLU A 136 10.53 -7.20 5.02
N LEU A 137 9.38 -7.04 4.34
CA LEU A 137 8.08 -7.46 4.88
C LEU A 137 8.08 -8.94 5.28
N GLY A 138 8.76 -9.79 4.50
CA GLY A 138 8.92 -11.23 4.76
C GLY A 138 9.91 -11.56 5.88
N ALA A 139 10.90 -10.73 6.16
CA ALA A 139 11.80 -10.92 7.31
C ALA A 139 11.15 -10.40 8.61
N ALA A 140 10.40 -9.30 8.51
CA ALA A 140 9.79 -8.60 9.63
C ALA A 140 8.49 -9.25 10.18
N SER A 141 8.15 -10.44 9.72
CA SER A 141 6.89 -11.11 10.06
C SER A 141 7.00 -12.62 10.04
N GLU A 142 5.88 -13.30 10.28
CA GLU A 142 5.79 -14.76 10.27
C GLU A 142 4.79 -15.25 9.22
N ALA A 143 4.96 -16.50 8.80
CA ALA A 143 3.93 -17.18 8.02
C ALA A 143 2.66 -17.34 8.86
N PHE A 144 1.49 -17.12 8.26
CA PHE A 144 0.24 -17.39 8.97
C PHE A 144 0.10 -18.88 9.30
N PRO A 145 -0.36 -19.24 10.51
CA PRO A 145 -0.59 -20.64 10.86
C PRO A 145 -1.55 -21.33 9.88
N ALA A 146 -1.15 -22.50 9.36
CA ALA A 146 -1.93 -23.26 8.38
C ALA A 146 -3.34 -23.66 8.86
N GLY A 147 -3.52 -23.80 10.19
CA GLY A 147 -4.80 -24.11 10.83
C GLY A 147 -5.76 -22.93 11.03
N ASP A 148 -5.39 -21.70 10.62
CA ASP A 148 -6.26 -20.52 10.77
C ASP A 148 -7.44 -20.58 9.78
N ARG A 149 -8.55 -21.19 10.22
CA ARG A 149 -9.82 -21.29 9.48
C ARG A 149 -10.60 -19.97 9.42
N GLY A 150 -9.92 -18.85 9.15
CA GLY A 150 -10.52 -17.51 9.06
C GLY A 150 -10.62 -16.76 10.38
N ARG A 151 -10.03 -17.28 11.46
CA ARG A 151 -9.93 -16.58 12.76
C ARG A 151 -9.14 -15.28 12.59
N LYS A 152 -8.19 -15.22 11.67
CA LYS A 152 -7.48 -13.99 11.29
C LYS A 152 -8.41 -12.83 10.93
N TYR A 153 -9.53 -13.08 10.26
CA TYR A 153 -10.48 -12.02 9.93
C TYR A 153 -11.34 -11.58 11.12
N LEU A 154 -11.58 -12.49 12.08
CA LEU A 154 -12.25 -12.13 13.33
C LEU A 154 -11.35 -11.26 14.22
N ARG A 155 -10.02 -11.48 14.17
CA ARG A 155 -9.05 -10.62 14.87
C ARG A 155 -9.12 -9.18 14.38
N GLU A 156 -9.30 -8.96 13.07
CA GLU A 156 -9.47 -7.62 12.47
C GLU A 156 -10.70 -6.87 13.04
N VAL A 157 -11.78 -7.58 13.35
CA VAL A 157 -12.95 -6.98 14.00
C VAL A 157 -12.68 -6.67 15.46
N ARG A 158 -12.07 -7.63 16.18
CA ARG A 158 -11.76 -7.50 17.61
C ARG A 158 -10.77 -6.38 17.91
N CYS A 159 -9.81 -6.14 17.02
CA CYS A 159 -8.78 -5.12 17.21
C CYS A 159 -9.22 -3.71 16.78
N GLY A 160 -10.43 -3.58 16.21
CA GLY A 160 -11.01 -2.30 15.77
C GLY A 160 -10.66 -1.89 14.35
N ASN A 161 -9.89 -2.69 13.59
CA ASN A 161 -9.57 -2.38 12.18
C ASN A 161 -10.82 -2.38 11.29
N VAL A 162 -11.79 -3.25 11.61
CA VAL A 162 -12.97 -3.48 10.77
C VAL A 162 -14.23 -3.44 11.62
N SER A 163 -15.20 -2.63 11.21
CA SER A 163 -16.53 -2.65 11.84
C SER A 163 -17.29 -3.94 11.52
N THR A 164 -18.14 -4.40 12.45
CA THR A 164 -18.97 -5.60 12.25
C THR A 164 -19.82 -5.52 10.98
N ARG A 165 -20.36 -4.34 10.65
CA ARG A 165 -21.12 -4.11 9.41
C ARG A 165 -20.27 -4.33 8.16
N ARG A 166 -19.03 -3.82 8.15
CA ARG A 166 -18.09 -4.02 7.02
C ARG A 166 -17.71 -5.49 6.91
N PHE A 167 -17.44 -6.15 8.04
CA PHE A 167 -17.11 -7.57 8.09
C PHE A 167 -18.23 -8.44 7.50
N LEU A 168 -19.47 -8.26 7.96
CA LEU A 168 -20.63 -9.04 7.48
C LEU A 168 -20.89 -8.84 5.99
N ARG A 169 -20.71 -7.61 5.48
CA ARG A 169 -20.84 -7.31 4.05
C ARG A 169 -19.83 -8.08 3.20
N VAL A 170 -18.56 -8.07 3.60
CA VAL A 170 -17.50 -8.79 2.87
C VAL A 170 -17.68 -10.29 3.00
N LEU A 171 -18.09 -10.79 4.16
CA LEU A 171 -18.38 -12.21 4.38
C LEU A 171 -19.54 -12.70 3.50
N ALA A 172 -20.66 -11.98 3.46
CA ALA A 172 -21.80 -12.33 2.61
C ALA A 172 -21.39 -12.42 1.13
N ARG A 173 -20.58 -11.46 0.66
CA ARG A 173 -20.01 -11.50 -0.68
C ARG A 173 -19.06 -12.68 -0.87
N ALA A 174 -18.21 -13.00 0.10
CA ALA A 174 -17.29 -14.13 0.02
C ALA A 174 -18.04 -15.47 -0.10
N VAL A 175 -19.11 -15.64 0.68
CA VAL A 175 -19.99 -16.82 0.61
C VAL A 175 -20.66 -16.90 -0.76
N TRP A 176 -21.25 -15.80 -1.24
CA TRP A 176 -21.85 -15.73 -2.57
C TRP A 176 -20.84 -16.07 -3.68
N ARG A 177 -19.63 -15.49 -3.64
CA ARG A 177 -18.57 -15.78 -4.62
C ARG A 177 -18.10 -17.22 -4.55
N LYS A 178 -18.04 -17.82 -3.36
CA LYS A 178 -17.72 -19.24 -3.21
C LYS A 178 -18.79 -20.10 -3.87
N LEU A 179 -20.07 -19.84 -3.58
CA LEU A 179 -21.20 -20.54 -4.19
C LEU A 179 -21.20 -20.38 -5.72
N ALA A 180 -21.08 -19.15 -6.21
CA ALA A 180 -21.03 -18.86 -7.64
C ALA A 180 -19.83 -19.55 -8.33
N ARG A 181 -18.66 -19.64 -7.68
CA ARG A 181 -17.52 -20.41 -8.21
C ARG A 181 -17.82 -21.91 -8.27
N THR A 182 -18.43 -22.48 -7.23
CA THR A 182 -18.86 -23.89 -7.23
C THR A 182 -19.85 -24.18 -8.37
N LEU A 183 -20.73 -23.22 -8.66
CA LEU A 183 -21.68 -23.28 -9.77
C LEU A 183 -21.08 -22.85 -11.13
N ARG A 184 -19.76 -22.56 -11.20
CA ARG A 184 -19.05 -22.06 -12.39
C ARG A 184 -19.60 -20.73 -12.96
N LEU A 185 -20.28 -19.94 -12.13
CA LEU A 185 -20.87 -18.63 -12.45
C LEU A 185 -19.95 -17.45 -12.10
N HIS A 186 -18.73 -17.68 -11.61
CA HIS A 186 -17.80 -16.62 -11.18
C HIS A 186 -16.37 -16.91 -11.64
N ARG A 187 -15.71 -15.92 -12.27
CA ARG A 187 -14.30 -15.99 -12.71
C ARG A 187 -13.36 -15.26 -11.74
N GLU A 188 -12.07 -15.58 -11.80
CA GLU A 188 -11.05 -14.97 -10.93
C GLU A 188 -10.56 -13.62 -11.44
N ILE A 189 -10.70 -13.35 -12.74
CA ILE A 189 -10.33 -12.09 -13.38
C ILE A 189 -11.50 -11.12 -13.31
N ALA A 190 -11.22 -9.86 -12.94
CA ALA A 190 -12.23 -8.82 -12.77
C ALA A 190 -12.90 -8.42 -14.09
N LEU A 191 -12.09 -8.13 -15.11
CA LEU A 191 -12.49 -7.78 -16.47
C LEU A 191 -11.47 -8.36 -17.45
N TRP A 192 -11.91 -8.74 -18.65
CA TRP A 192 -11.05 -9.25 -19.70
C TRP A 192 -11.74 -9.07 -21.05
N SER A 193 -10.97 -9.16 -22.13
CA SER A 193 -11.48 -9.36 -23.48
C SER A 193 -10.74 -10.52 -24.15
N SER A 194 -11.42 -11.23 -25.06
CA SER A 194 -10.79 -12.20 -25.95
C SER A 194 -10.06 -11.54 -27.12
N THR A 195 -10.33 -10.26 -27.36
CA THR A 195 -9.73 -9.48 -28.45
C THR A 195 -8.40 -8.89 -27.99
N LYS A 196 -7.41 -8.86 -28.89
CA LYS A 196 -6.17 -8.15 -28.62
C LYS A 196 -6.48 -6.65 -28.50
N PRO A 197 -6.22 -6.02 -27.34
CA PRO A 197 -6.52 -4.60 -27.17
C PRO A 197 -5.68 -3.76 -28.14
N ALA A 198 -6.32 -2.80 -28.81
CA ALA A 198 -5.62 -1.83 -29.64
C ALA A 198 -4.76 -0.94 -28.74
N ALA A 199 -3.53 -0.63 -29.19
CA ALA A 199 -2.69 0.32 -28.48
C ALA A 199 -3.33 1.71 -28.58
N ALA A 200 -3.82 2.25 -27.47
CA ALA A 200 -4.28 3.63 -27.43
C ALA A 200 -3.08 4.57 -27.25
N THR A 201 -3.15 5.74 -27.88
CA THR A 201 -2.17 6.81 -27.67
C THR A 201 -2.33 7.36 -26.24
N PRO A 202 -1.25 7.45 -25.45
CA PRO A 202 -1.29 8.06 -24.13
C PRO A 202 -1.86 9.49 -24.22
N LEU A 203 -2.72 9.84 -23.28
CA LEU A 203 -3.36 11.14 -23.15
C LEU A 203 -2.38 12.23 -22.68
N GLY A 204 -1.25 11.86 -22.08
CA GLY A 204 -0.28 12.77 -21.48
C GLY A 204 -0.81 13.44 -20.22
N LEU A 205 -1.54 12.69 -19.39
CA LEU A 205 -2.16 13.21 -18.17
C LEU A 205 -1.09 13.65 -17.14
N ARG A 206 -1.29 14.83 -16.56
CA ARG A 206 -0.42 15.43 -15.54
C ARG A 206 -1.04 15.35 -14.14
N THR A 207 -0.20 15.39 -13.12
CA THR A 207 -0.60 15.53 -11.72
C THR A 207 -1.53 16.73 -11.55
N GLY A 208 -2.63 16.53 -10.81
CA GLY A 208 -3.67 17.53 -10.56
C GLY A 208 -4.82 17.54 -11.58
N GLU A 209 -4.67 16.93 -12.76
CA GLU A 209 -5.76 16.87 -13.76
C GLU A 209 -6.95 16.03 -13.26
N LEU A 210 -8.17 16.47 -13.60
CA LEU A 210 -9.39 15.72 -13.32
C LEU A 210 -9.65 14.67 -14.39
N VAL A 211 -9.79 13.43 -13.95
CA VAL A 211 -9.97 12.27 -14.81
C VAL A 211 -11.15 11.43 -14.36
N ARG A 212 -11.90 10.92 -15.33
CA ARG A 212 -12.98 9.95 -15.11
C ARG A 212 -12.47 8.57 -15.47
N VAL A 213 -12.62 7.62 -14.54
CA VAL A 213 -12.35 6.21 -14.83
C VAL A 213 -13.42 5.72 -15.81
N LYS A 214 -12.99 5.06 -16.90
CA LYS A 214 -13.88 4.50 -17.91
C LYS A 214 -14.87 3.49 -17.30
N SER A 215 -15.93 3.18 -18.05
CA SER A 215 -16.88 2.14 -17.64
C SER A 215 -16.23 0.76 -17.67
N ARG A 216 -16.91 -0.22 -17.06
CA ARG A 216 -16.43 -1.61 -17.03
C ARG A 216 -16.25 -2.20 -18.43
N GLN A 217 -17.17 -1.90 -19.35
CA GLN A 217 -17.12 -2.41 -20.72
C GLN A 217 -15.92 -1.84 -21.47
N GLU A 218 -15.74 -0.52 -21.41
CA GLU A 218 -14.65 0.16 -22.11
C GLU A 218 -13.27 -0.22 -21.55
N ILE A 219 -13.18 -0.51 -20.25
CA ILE A 219 -11.95 -1.04 -19.66
C ILE A 219 -11.73 -2.47 -20.12
N ALA A 220 -12.76 -3.33 -20.12
CA ALA A 220 -12.63 -4.71 -20.57
C ALA A 220 -12.09 -4.80 -22.01
N GLU A 221 -12.55 -3.93 -22.90
CA GLU A 221 -12.05 -3.80 -24.29
C GLU A 221 -10.56 -3.43 -24.38
N ALA A 222 -10.03 -2.76 -23.36
CA ALA A 222 -8.63 -2.39 -23.26
C ALA A 222 -7.75 -3.44 -22.54
N LEU A 223 -8.30 -4.61 -22.18
CA LEU A 223 -7.58 -5.68 -21.49
C LEU A 223 -7.40 -6.92 -22.37
N ASP A 224 -6.30 -7.63 -22.14
CA ASP A 224 -6.07 -8.94 -22.73
C ASP A 224 -6.89 -10.06 -22.06
N ALA A 225 -6.71 -11.30 -22.53
CA ALA A 225 -7.41 -12.47 -22.00
C ALA A 225 -7.09 -12.78 -20.53
N ASN A 226 -5.99 -12.22 -19.99
CA ASN A 226 -5.58 -12.33 -18.60
C ASN A 226 -6.01 -11.12 -17.76
N GLY A 227 -6.78 -10.18 -18.33
CA GLY A 227 -7.21 -8.96 -17.65
C GLY A 227 -6.09 -7.94 -17.46
N ARG A 228 -5.09 -7.91 -18.35
CA ARG A 228 -3.96 -6.98 -18.30
C ARG A 228 -3.95 -6.01 -19.48
N ASN A 229 -3.44 -4.80 -19.25
CA ASN A 229 -3.05 -3.84 -20.29
C ASN A 229 -1.55 -3.53 -20.13
N ARG A 230 -0.76 -3.83 -21.17
CA ARG A 230 0.70 -3.60 -21.17
C ARG A 230 1.37 -4.10 -19.88
N GLY A 231 1.05 -5.34 -19.50
CA GLY A 231 1.57 -6.01 -18.30
C GLY A 231 0.88 -5.65 -16.98
N LEU A 232 0.10 -4.56 -16.91
CA LEU A 232 -0.60 -4.15 -15.68
C LEU A 232 -1.99 -4.78 -15.59
N ALA A 233 -2.24 -5.52 -14.51
CA ALA A 233 -3.53 -6.17 -14.27
C ALA A 233 -4.58 -5.17 -13.78
N PHE A 234 -5.81 -5.30 -14.27
CA PHE A 234 -6.97 -4.61 -13.71
C PHE A 234 -7.60 -5.46 -12.60
N ASP A 235 -7.39 -5.06 -11.34
CA ASP A 235 -7.80 -5.84 -10.17
C ASP A 235 -9.27 -5.59 -9.76
N TRP A 236 -9.85 -6.51 -8.98
CA TRP A 236 -11.18 -6.34 -8.40
C TRP A 236 -11.33 -5.08 -7.55
N GLU A 237 -10.29 -4.67 -6.82
CA GLU A 237 -10.27 -3.44 -6.03
C GLU A 237 -10.46 -2.17 -6.89
N MET A 238 -10.20 -2.25 -8.20
CA MET A 238 -10.35 -1.14 -9.14
C MET A 238 -11.78 -0.98 -9.66
N LEU A 239 -12.58 -2.06 -9.70
CA LEU A 239 -13.94 -2.08 -10.23
C LEU A 239 -14.93 -1.08 -9.59
N PRO A 240 -14.92 -0.85 -8.26
CA PRO A 240 -15.81 0.14 -7.64
C PRO A 240 -15.57 1.57 -8.12
N HIS A 241 -14.41 1.84 -8.71
CA HIS A 241 -14.00 3.16 -9.17
C HIS A 241 -14.44 3.46 -10.61
N CYS A 242 -14.86 2.46 -11.39
CA CYS A 242 -15.36 2.64 -12.76
C CYS A 242 -16.49 3.69 -12.82
N GLY A 243 -16.40 4.61 -13.77
CA GLY A 243 -17.38 5.67 -14.00
C GLY A 243 -17.28 6.87 -13.03
N ARG A 244 -16.41 6.83 -12.02
CA ARG A 244 -16.19 7.93 -11.05
C ARG A 244 -15.06 8.85 -11.48
N THR A 245 -15.03 10.06 -10.93
CA THR A 245 -14.04 11.09 -11.22
C THR A 245 -13.08 11.27 -10.05
N TYR A 246 -11.79 11.40 -10.36
CA TYR A 246 -10.71 11.63 -9.41
C TYR A 246 -9.73 12.66 -9.97
N ARG A 247 -8.86 13.19 -9.11
CA ARG A 247 -7.67 13.90 -9.56
C ARG A 247 -6.51 12.92 -9.72
N VAL A 248 -5.65 13.16 -10.70
CA VAL A 248 -4.36 12.48 -10.80
C VAL A 248 -3.50 12.94 -9.63
N LYS A 249 -3.14 12.00 -8.74
CA LYS A 249 -2.28 12.28 -7.59
C LYS A 249 -0.81 12.36 -7.99
N ASP A 250 -0.35 11.39 -8.78
CA ASP A 250 1.05 11.32 -9.20
C ASP A 250 1.22 10.44 -10.43
N ARG A 251 2.38 10.57 -11.07
CA ARG A 251 2.82 9.74 -12.19
C ARG A 251 4.00 8.89 -11.74
N VAL A 252 3.85 7.58 -11.89
CA VAL A 252 4.84 6.58 -11.46
C VAL A 252 5.70 6.22 -12.66
N GLU A 253 6.98 6.51 -12.55
CA GLU A 253 7.99 6.21 -13.56
C GLU A 253 8.94 5.13 -13.03
N ARG A 254 9.13 5.04 -11.72
CA ARG A 254 9.97 4.02 -11.11
C ARG A 254 9.52 3.63 -9.69
N PHE A 255 9.79 2.39 -9.32
CA PHE A 255 9.58 1.90 -7.97
C PHE A 255 10.47 0.69 -7.67
N ILE A 256 10.72 0.41 -6.41
CA ILE A 256 11.49 -0.76 -5.97
C ILE A 256 10.59 -1.99 -6.03
N ASP A 257 11.05 -3.05 -6.70
CA ASP A 257 10.40 -4.35 -6.67
C ASP A 257 10.51 -4.97 -5.27
N GLU A 258 9.38 -5.31 -4.66
CA GLU A 258 9.34 -5.87 -3.31
C GLU A 258 9.98 -7.27 -3.23
N ASN A 259 10.11 -7.99 -4.35
CA ASN A 259 10.70 -9.33 -4.38
C ASN A 259 12.23 -9.27 -4.41
N THR A 260 12.76 -8.44 -5.31
CA THR A 260 14.20 -8.40 -5.61
C THR A 260 14.93 -7.25 -4.92
N GLY A 261 14.21 -6.21 -4.46
CA GLY A 261 14.80 -4.97 -3.93
C GLY A 261 15.42 -4.08 -5.00
N THR A 262 15.33 -4.44 -6.29
CA THR A 262 15.90 -3.65 -7.38
C THR A 262 14.91 -2.59 -7.87
N MET A 263 15.43 -1.45 -8.33
CA MET A 263 14.60 -0.43 -8.97
C MET A 263 14.05 -0.93 -10.32
N ILE A 264 12.74 -0.82 -10.51
CA ILE A 264 12.05 -1.00 -11.79
C ILE A 264 11.80 0.37 -12.40
N GLU A 265 12.21 0.56 -13.64
CA GLU A 265 11.79 1.70 -14.48
C GLU A 265 10.66 1.27 -15.41
N LEU A 266 9.54 1.98 -15.33
CA LEU A 266 8.35 1.71 -16.13
C LEU A 266 8.50 2.29 -17.53
N LYS A 267 8.36 1.43 -18.53
CA LYS A 267 8.36 1.83 -19.95
C LYS A 267 7.05 2.47 -20.42
N ASN A 268 5.98 2.23 -19.68
CA ASN A 268 4.63 2.67 -20.01
C ASN A 268 4.13 3.63 -18.93
N GLU A 269 3.22 4.50 -19.31
CA GLU A 269 2.61 5.45 -18.41
C GLU A 269 1.85 4.75 -17.26
N CYS A 270 1.97 5.30 -16.07
CA CYS A 270 1.42 4.71 -14.86
C CYS A 270 1.05 5.82 -13.91
N LEU A 271 -0.19 5.81 -13.43
CA LEU A 271 -0.74 6.89 -12.62
C LEU A 271 -1.26 6.37 -11.29
N ILE A 272 -1.24 7.24 -10.28
CA ILE A 272 -1.94 7.08 -9.01
C ILE A 272 -3.07 8.11 -8.98
N LEU A 273 -4.26 7.69 -8.55
CA LEU A 273 -5.42 8.58 -8.37
C LEU A 273 -5.58 8.98 -6.90
N GLU A 274 -5.96 10.23 -6.66
CA GLU A 274 -6.11 10.77 -5.32
C GLU A 274 -7.22 10.07 -4.53
N GLY A 275 -6.91 9.66 -3.29
CA GLY A 275 -7.85 8.97 -2.39
C GLY A 275 -8.22 7.54 -2.82
N VAL A 276 -7.63 7.02 -3.90
CA VAL A 276 -7.90 5.67 -4.40
C VAL A 276 -6.83 4.73 -3.87
N VAL A 277 -7.23 3.85 -2.96
CA VAL A 277 -6.35 2.84 -2.36
C VAL A 277 -7.05 1.49 -2.34
N CYS A 278 -6.27 0.41 -2.33
CA CYS A 278 -6.78 -0.94 -2.11
C CYS A 278 -7.52 -0.99 -0.76
N SER A 279 -8.82 -1.30 -0.81
CA SER A 279 -9.64 -1.41 0.40
C SER A 279 -9.33 -2.69 1.18
N GLY A 280 -8.81 -3.70 0.48
CA GLY A 280 -8.64 -5.06 0.97
C GLY A 280 -9.96 -5.83 1.03
N ASP A 281 -11.11 -5.26 0.66
CA ASP A 281 -12.40 -5.96 0.75
C ASP A 281 -12.59 -6.95 -0.41
N LEU A 282 -12.04 -6.63 -1.58
CA LEU A 282 -12.24 -7.37 -2.84
C LEU A 282 -11.11 -8.36 -3.15
N SER A 283 -10.00 -8.27 -2.42
CA SER A 283 -8.83 -9.15 -2.49
C SER A 283 -9.10 -10.52 -1.84
N ALA A 284 -9.61 -11.47 -2.64
CA ALA A 284 -9.93 -12.82 -2.17
C ALA A 284 -8.74 -13.50 -1.47
N GLY A 285 -8.99 -14.13 -0.33
CA GLY A 285 -7.94 -14.75 0.49
C GLY A 285 -7.11 -13.76 1.32
N ARG A 286 -7.20 -12.45 1.05
CA ARG A 286 -6.40 -11.40 1.72
C ARG A 286 -7.26 -10.30 2.35
N TRP A 287 -8.53 -10.60 2.63
CA TRP A 287 -9.52 -9.63 3.08
C TRP A 287 -9.08 -8.76 4.24
N PHE A 288 -9.52 -7.51 4.25
CA PHE A 288 -9.27 -6.53 5.32
C PHE A 288 -7.79 -6.20 5.55
N CYS A 289 -6.93 -6.38 4.55
CA CYS A 289 -5.55 -5.93 4.68
C CYS A 289 -5.48 -4.39 4.82
N PRO A 290 -4.83 -3.84 5.87
CA PRO A 290 -4.77 -2.40 6.10
C PRO A 290 -3.65 -1.68 5.33
N ARG A 291 -2.92 -2.36 4.42
CA ARG A 291 -1.78 -1.77 3.66
C ARG A 291 -2.18 -0.56 2.82
N ALA A 292 -3.45 -0.47 2.37
CA ALA A 292 -3.96 0.64 1.58
C ALA A 292 -3.03 1.03 0.41
N ILE A 293 -2.58 0.01 -0.34
CA ILE A 293 -1.65 0.17 -1.47
C ILE A 293 -2.33 0.96 -2.57
N TYR A 294 -1.59 1.84 -3.25
CA TYR A 294 -2.11 2.54 -4.42
C TYR A 294 -2.26 1.57 -5.60
N PRO A 295 -3.47 1.39 -6.16
CA PRO A 295 -3.60 0.75 -7.45
C PRO A 295 -3.02 1.67 -8.51
N TYR A 296 -2.28 1.08 -9.44
CA TYR A 296 -1.73 1.76 -10.60
C TYR A 296 -2.75 1.79 -11.74
N TRP A 297 -2.80 2.90 -12.46
CA TRP A 297 -3.76 3.15 -13.53
C TRP A 297 -3.03 3.40 -14.85
N ARG A 298 -3.49 2.78 -15.94
CA ARG A 298 -3.12 3.17 -17.30
C ARG A 298 -3.97 4.34 -17.76
N GLU A 299 -3.40 5.20 -18.59
CA GLU A 299 -4.15 6.31 -19.20
C GLU A 299 -5.28 5.78 -20.09
N ASP A 300 -5.10 4.60 -20.69
CA ASP A 300 -6.14 3.89 -21.47
C ASP A 300 -7.42 3.60 -20.68
N TRP A 301 -7.36 3.57 -19.35
CA TRP A 301 -8.52 3.31 -18.49
C TRP A 301 -9.20 4.59 -18.02
N LEU A 302 -8.69 5.74 -18.44
CA LEU A 302 -9.10 7.06 -17.98
C LEU A 302 -9.57 7.92 -19.16
N ARG A 303 -10.30 8.97 -18.83
CA ARG A 303 -10.68 10.06 -19.74
C ARG A 303 -10.51 11.37 -18.99
N ARG A 304 -10.18 12.45 -19.68
CA ARG A 304 -10.29 13.78 -19.08
C ARG A 304 -11.75 14.01 -18.69
N ALA A 305 -11.99 14.40 -17.44
CA ALA A 305 -13.33 14.67 -16.94
C ALA A 305 -13.86 16.04 -17.42
N ASN A 306 -12.97 16.87 -17.96
CA ASN A 306 -13.30 18.15 -18.55
C ASN A 306 -13.53 17.96 -20.06
N GLY A 307 -14.63 18.52 -20.57
CA GLY A 307 -14.68 18.95 -21.95
C GLY A 307 -13.66 20.07 -22.16
N ALA A 308 -12.37 19.74 -22.22
CA ALA A 308 -11.34 20.64 -22.71
C ALA A 308 -11.59 20.79 -24.21
N GLY A 309 -12.58 21.62 -24.53
CA GLY A 309 -12.70 22.21 -25.84
C GLY A 309 -11.37 22.84 -26.18
N LYS A 310 -10.91 22.56 -27.39
CA LYS A 310 -10.14 23.52 -28.16
C LYS A 310 -10.78 24.90 -27.93
N ALA A 311 -10.11 25.78 -27.21
CA ALA A 311 -10.24 27.20 -27.50
C ALA A 311 -9.37 27.43 -28.73
N GLU A 312 -9.97 27.25 -29.91
CA GLU A 312 -9.50 27.93 -31.11
C GLU A 312 -9.83 29.42 -30.90
N ALA A 313 -8.78 30.22 -30.75
CA ALA A 313 -8.73 31.64 -31.08
C ALA A 313 -7.29 31.96 -31.52
#